data_AF-A0A7C2ZLP0-F1
#
_entry.id   AF-A0A7C2ZLP0-F1
#
_cell.length_a   1.000
_cell.length_b   1.000
_cell.length_c   1.000
_cell.angle_alpha   90.00
_cell.angle_beta   90.00
_cell.angle_gamma   90.00
#
_symmetry.space_group_name_H-M   'P 1'
#
loop_
_entity.id
_entity.type
_entity.pdbx_description
1 polymer ?
#
loop_
_entity_poly.entity_id
_entity_poly.type
_entity_poly.pdbx_seq_one_letter_code
_entity_poly.pdbx_strand_id
1 'polypeptide(L)'
;MRTRTGHSAQQRCASVRITLWASKSLTRRRSTAVLALLGVLAVAAGSRAADAPQWGQRHGRNMVSPETGLPDRFDPATGENVKWIVPLGSQTWATPTVAGGKVLIGTNNDNPRDEDHKGDRGILLCLNEADGSLCWQLIAPKLSDDIYKDWPRAGMCSP
;
A
#
# COMPACT_ATOMS: atom_id res chain seq x y z
N MET A 1 70.83 -21.43 76.00
CA MET A 1 71.60 -21.85 74.80
C MET A 1 70.58 -21.98 73.66
N ARG A 2 70.46 -21.16 72.62
CA ARG A 2 71.29 -20.16 71.95
C ARG A 2 70.45 -18.92 71.60
N THR A 3 71.16 -17.80 71.46
CA THR A 3 70.77 -16.45 71.06
C THR A 3 70.54 -16.27 69.55
N ARG A 4 69.66 -15.34 69.15
CA ARG A 4 69.89 -14.19 68.22
C ARG A 4 68.54 -13.54 67.83
N THR A 5 68.26 -12.29 68.22
CA THR A 5 68.30 -11.05 67.39
C THR A 5 67.54 -11.20 66.06
N GLY A 6 66.46 -10.50 65.73
CA GLY A 6 66.02 -9.14 66.04
C GLY A 6 65.84 -8.42 64.69
N HIS A 7 64.68 -7.79 64.44
CA HIS A 7 64.51 -6.57 63.63
C HIS A 7 63.02 -6.19 63.50
N SER A 8 62.76 -4.91 63.72
CA SER A 8 61.48 -4.22 63.67
C SER A 8 61.05 -3.92 62.23
N ALA A 9 59.76 -4.01 61.93
CA ALA A 9 59.13 -3.15 60.93
C ALA A 9 57.63 -3.03 61.24
N GLN A 10 57.20 -1.80 61.53
CA GLN A 10 55.79 -1.40 61.63
C GLN A 10 55.09 -1.67 60.29
N GLN A 11 53.92 -2.29 60.32
CA GLN A 11 53.00 -2.25 59.18
C GLN A 11 51.59 -1.91 59.64
N ARG A 12 51.08 -0.88 58.96
CA ARG A 12 49.97 -0.02 59.35
C ARG A 12 48.63 -0.70 59.07
N CYS A 13 47.68 -0.43 59.94
CA CYS A 13 46.27 -0.80 59.81
C CYS A 13 45.69 -0.17 58.53
N ALA A 14 45.30 -0.99 57.55
CA ALA A 14 44.66 -0.53 56.32
C ALA A 14 43.13 -0.52 56.52
N SER A 15 42.55 0.68 56.58
CA SER A 15 41.10 0.88 56.64
C SER A 15 40.53 0.87 55.22
N VAL A 16 39.67 -0.11 54.90
CA VAL A 16 38.96 -0.18 53.61
C VAL A 16 37.78 0.80 53.64
N ARG A 17 37.78 1.81 52.77
CA ARG A 17 36.61 2.68 52.54
C ARG A 17 35.74 2.06 51.45
N ILE A 18 34.52 1.68 51.80
CA ILE A 18 33.47 1.29 50.86
C ILE A 18 32.83 2.57 50.31
N THR A 19 33.06 2.86 49.03
CA THR A 19 32.41 3.99 48.35
C THR A 19 31.07 3.52 47.80
N LEU A 20 29.96 3.90 48.44
CA LEU A 20 28.62 3.71 47.92
C LEU A 20 28.41 4.62 46.70
N TRP A 21 28.11 4.02 45.54
CA TRP A 21 27.67 4.76 44.36
C TRP A 21 26.19 5.14 44.51
N ALA A 22 25.89 6.43 44.42
CA ALA A 22 24.53 6.94 44.38
C ALA A 22 23.87 6.59 43.03
N SER A 23 22.78 5.83 43.09
CA SER A 23 21.90 5.57 41.95
C SER A 23 21.25 6.88 41.50
N LYS A 24 21.55 7.32 40.26
CA LYS A 24 20.87 8.48 39.67
C LYS A 24 19.44 8.09 39.32
N SER A 25 18.49 8.80 39.91
CA SER A 25 17.05 8.67 39.65
C SER A 25 16.76 8.74 38.15
N LEU A 26 16.10 7.71 37.59
CA LEU A 26 15.56 7.77 36.23
C LEU A 26 14.35 8.72 36.21
N THR A 27 14.62 9.98 35.90
CA THR A 27 13.61 11.01 35.72
C THR A 27 12.80 10.74 34.44
N ARG A 28 11.52 10.39 34.64
CA ARG A 28 10.33 10.52 33.77
C ARG A 28 10.52 11.26 32.42
N ARG A 29 11.19 10.63 31.43
CA ARG A 29 11.33 11.10 30.03
C ARG A 29 10.55 10.26 29.00
N ARG A 30 9.48 9.57 29.42
CA ARG A 30 8.75 8.63 28.54
C ARG A 30 7.52 9.21 27.83
N SER A 31 7.07 10.41 28.20
CA SER A 31 5.75 10.93 27.76
C SER A 31 5.77 11.73 26.46
N THR A 32 6.86 12.42 26.14
CA THR A 32 6.93 13.30 24.95
C THR A 32 7.15 12.55 23.64
N ALA A 33 7.92 11.46 23.66
CA ALA A 33 8.19 10.65 22.47
C ALA A 33 6.93 9.91 21.96
N VAL A 34 6.05 9.48 22.88
CA VAL A 34 4.79 8.79 22.54
C VAL A 34 3.80 9.75 21.89
N LEU A 35 3.70 10.98 22.39
CA LEU A 35 2.84 12.03 21.82
C LEU A 35 3.33 12.49 20.44
N ALA A 36 4.65 12.59 20.24
CA ALA A 36 5.23 12.90 18.93
C ALA A 36 4.97 11.79 17.90
N LEU A 37 5.06 10.51 18.31
CA LEU A 37 4.78 9.36 17.43
C LEU A 37 3.29 9.27 17.05
N LEU A 38 2.38 9.56 17.98
CA LEU A 38 0.94 9.64 17.72
C LEU A 38 0.58 10.80 16.77
N GLY A 39 1.28 11.94 16.88
CA GLY A 39 1.11 13.08 15.97
C GLY A 39 1.53 12.76 14.53
N VAL A 40 2.62 12.00 14.34
CA VAL A 40 3.08 11.58 13.00
C VAL A 40 2.13 10.55 12.36
N LEU A 41 1.57 9.63 13.15
CA LEU A 41 0.59 8.66 12.67
C LEU A 41 -0.74 9.31 12.22
N ALA A 42 -1.16 10.41 12.85
CA ALA A 42 -2.39 11.12 12.51
C ALA A 42 -2.29 11.92 11.19
N VAL A 43 -1.10 12.37 10.81
CA VAL A 43 -0.86 13.13 9.55
C VAL A 43 -0.67 12.20 8.35
N ALA A 44 -0.39 10.91 8.57
CA ALA A 44 -0.30 9.90 7.50
C ALA A 44 -1.66 9.41 6.98
N ALA A 45 -2.78 9.91 7.54
CA ALA A 45 -4.09 9.78 6.93
C ALA A 45 -4.17 10.71 5.71
N GLY A 46 -3.41 10.38 4.66
CA GLY A 46 -3.57 11.00 3.34
C GLY A 46 -5.04 10.97 2.95
N SER A 47 -5.51 12.01 2.28
CA SER A 47 -6.88 12.10 1.77
C SER A 47 -7.23 10.82 1.03
N ARG A 48 -8.00 9.94 1.67
CA ARG A 48 -8.54 8.76 1.02
C ARG A 48 -9.75 9.24 0.24
N ALA A 49 -9.60 9.26 -1.08
CA ALA A 49 -10.76 9.40 -1.96
C ALA A 49 -11.76 8.28 -1.61
N ALA A 50 -13.05 8.57 -1.79
CA ALA A 50 -14.09 7.59 -1.50
C ALA A 50 -14.07 6.43 -2.53
N ASP A 51 -14.33 5.21 -2.06
CA ASP A 51 -14.56 4.08 -2.94
C ASP A 51 -15.81 4.34 -3.83
N ALA A 52 -15.73 3.90 -5.09
CA ALA A 52 -16.81 3.82 -6.05
C ALA A 52 -17.03 2.34 -6.47
N PRO A 53 -17.61 1.50 -5.59
CA PRO A 53 -17.75 0.06 -5.80
C PRO A 53 -18.92 -0.32 -6.73
N GLN A 54 -19.67 0.64 -7.24
CA GLN A 54 -20.81 0.43 -8.13
C GLN A 54 -20.92 1.60 -9.12
N TRP A 55 -21.65 1.39 -10.21
CA TRP A 55 -21.92 2.47 -11.15
C TRP A 55 -22.86 3.51 -10.54
N GLY A 56 -22.36 4.75 -10.43
CA GLY A 56 -23.01 5.84 -9.70
C GLY A 56 -22.84 5.75 -8.18
N GLN A 57 -23.02 6.88 -7.49
CA GLN A 57 -22.83 6.96 -6.05
C GLN A 57 -23.71 5.98 -5.27
N ARG A 58 -23.17 5.51 -4.14
CA ARG A 58 -23.87 4.63 -3.21
C ARG A 58 -25.23 5.25 -2.84
N HIS A 59 -26.28 4.42 -2.85
CA HIS A 59 -27.66 4.79 -2.52
C HIS A 59 -28.38 5.76 -3.48
N GLY A 60 -27.65 6.58 -4.24
CA GLY A 60 -28.24 7.56 -5.17
C GLY A 60 -28.25 7.13 -6.64
N ARG A 61 -27.36 6.21 -7.05
CA ARG A 61 -27.12 5.85 -8.47
C ARG A 61 -26.87 7.07 -9.36
N ASN A 62 -26.33 8.13 -8.78
CA ASN A 62 -26.06 9.39 -9.46
C ASN A 62 -24.56 9.50 -9.76
N MET A 63 -24.20 10.01 -10.95
CA MET A 63 -22.81 10.10 -11.42
C MET A 63 -22.10 11.37 -10.90
N VAL A 64 -22.36 11.78 -9.66
CA VAL A 64 -21.78 12.98 -9.05
C VAL A 64 -20.74 12.58 -8.01
N SER A 65 -19.54 13.13 -8.09
CA SER A 65 -18.50 12.93 -7.07
C SER A 65 -18.48 14.11 -6.09
N PRO A 66 -18.34 13.88 -4.76
CA PRO A 66 -18.11 14.94 -3.79
C PRO A 66 -16.64 15.39 -3.70
N GLU A 67 -15.74 14.75 -4.45
CA GLU A 67 -14.30 15.05 -4.45
C GLU A 67 -14.03 16.50 -4.91
N THR A 68 -13.02 17.12 -4.30
CA THR A 68 -12.65 18.53 -4.55
C THR A 68 -11.15 18.64 -4.81
N GLY A 69 -10.70 19.79 -5.30
CA GLY A 69 -9.28 20.02 -5.61
C GLY A 69 -8.74 19.15 -6.76
N LEU A 70 -9.63 18.68 -7.64
CA LEU A 70 -9.26 17.94 -8.84
C LEU A 70 -8.59 18.88 -9.86
N PRO A 71 -7.63 18.39 -10.66
CA PRO A 71 -7.10 19.14 -11.79
C PRO A 71 -8.23 19.58 -12.72
N ASP A 72 -8.19 20.84 -13.17
CA ASP A 72 -9.15 21.41 -14.11
C ASP A 72 -8.85 21.04 -15.57
N ARG A 73 -7.66 20.47 -15.82
CA ARG A 73 -7.20 19.96 -17.12
C ARG A 73 -6.36 18.69 -16.96
N PHE A 74 -6.39 17.85 -17.98
CA PHE A 74 -5.49 16.71 -18.13
C PHE A 74 -5.26 16.44 -19.62
N ASP A 75 -4.12 15.83 -19.95
CA ASP A 75 -3.80 15.46 -21.33
C ASP A 75 -3.16 14.06 -21.36
N PRO A 76 -3.88 13.04 -21.86
CA PRO A 76 -3.34 11.69 -22.01
C PRO A 76 -2.18 11.56 -22.99
N ALA A 77 -2.05 12.47 -23.98
CA ALA A 77 -0.99 12.39 -24.98
C ALA A 77 0.35 12.88 -24.43
N THR A 78 0.34 13.92 -23.59
CA THR A 78 1.55 14.45 -22.94
C THR A 78 1.78 13.88 -21.54
N GLY A 79 0.74 13.29 -20.93
CA GLY A 79 0.76 12.82 -19.54
C GLY A 79 0.46 13.92 -18.51
N GLU A 80 0.03 15.12 -18.92
CA GLU A 80 -0.32 16.19 -18.00
C GLU A 80 -1.45 15.73 -17.06
N ASN A 81 -1.20 15.82 -15.74
CA ASN A 81 -2.11 15.41 -14.68
C ASN A 81 -2.61 13.96 -14.79
N VAL A 82 -1.84 13.08 -15.44
CA VAL A 82 -2.11 11.63 -15.50
C VAL A 82 -1.23 10.91 -14.49
N LYS A 83 -1.85 10.15 -13.58
CA LYS A 83 -1.13 9.41 -12.53
C LYS A 83 -0.42 8.16 -13.08
N TRP A 84 -1.09 7.40 -13.93
CA TRP A 84 -0.58 6.20 -14.58
C TRP A 84 -1.46 5.81 -15.77
N ILE A 85 -0.93 4.98 -16.65
CA ILE A 85 -1.60 4.46 -17.86
C ILE A 85 -1.41 2.96 -17.91
N VAL A 86 -2.45 2.21 -18.30
CA VAL A 86 -2.40 0.77 -18.52
C VAL A 86 -3.01 0.45 -19.89
N PRO A 87 -2.31 -0.30 -20.76
CA PRO A 87 -2.84 -0.66 -22.07
C PRO A 87 -3.96 -1.70 -21.93
N LEU A 88 -5.17 -1.41 -22.38
CA LEU A 88 -6.29 -2.36 -22.37
C LEU A 88 -6.28 -3.25 -23.63
N GLY A 89 -7.30 -4.10 -23.77
CA GLY A 89 -7.59 -4.79 -25.02
C GLY A 89 -8.14 -3.84 -26.09
N SER A 90 -8.45 -4.36 -27.26
CA SER A 90 -8.89 -3.57 -28.42
C SER A 90 -10.29 -2.99 -28.30
N GLN A 91 -11.15 -3.62 -27.48
CA GLN A 91 -12.52 -3.17 -27.21
C GLN A 91 -12.81 -3.26 -25.71
N THR A 92 -13.21 -2.13 -25.15
CA THR A 92 -13.50 -1.97 -23.72
C THR A 92 -14.77 -1.14 -23.61
N TRP A 93 -15.88 -1.79 -23.26
CA TRP A 93 -17.19 -1.17 -23.08
C TRP A 93 -17.63 -1.15 -21.61
N ALA A 94 -16.67 -1.35 -20.70
CA ALA A 94 -16.90 -1.35 -19.27
C ALA A 94 -16.70 0.03 -18.66
N THR A 95 -17.42 0.28 -17.56
CA THR A 95 -17.08 1.36 -16.64
C THR A 95 -16.16 0.80 -15.55
N PRO A 96 -15.04 1.48 -15.21
CA PRO A 96 -14.16 1.02 -14.14
C PRO A 96 -14.84 1.17 -12.77
N THR A 97 -14.52 0.23 -11.88
CA THR A 97 -14.92 0.23 -10.47
C THR A 97 -13.66 0.44 -9.62
N VAL A 98 -13.68 1.41 -8.71
CA VAL A 98 -12.51 1.72 -7.85
C VAL A 98 -12.89 1.50 -6.40
N ALA A 99 -12.24 0.55 -5.73
CA ALA A 99 -12.51 0.31 -4.31
C ALA A 99 -11.32 -0.39 -3.63
N GLY A 100 -11.06 -0.06 -2.37
CA GLY A 100 -10.08 -0.77 -1.55
C GLY A 100 -8.66 -0.76 -2.12
N GLY A 101 -8.26 0.32 -2.78
CA GLY A 101 -6.94 0.43 -3.42
C GLY A 101 -6.80 -0.40 -4.71
N LYS A 102 -7.92 -0.76 -5.34
CA LYS A 102 -7.98 -1.53 -6.59
C LYS A 102 -8.85 -0.83 -7.62
N VAL A 103 -8.49 -1.02 -8.88
CA VAL A 103 -9.28 -0.62 -10.05
C VAL A 103 -9.65 -1.89 -10.82
N LEU A 104 -10.95 -2.16 -10.94
CA LEU A 104 -11.49 -3.26 -11.72
C LEU A 104 -12.04 -2.73 -13.03
N ILE A 105 -11.65 -3.34 -14.16
CA ILE A 105 -12.17 -2.96 -15.48
C ILE A 105 -12.25 -4.17 -16.40
N GLY A 106 -13.39 -4.31 -17.06
CA GLY A 106 -13.60 -5.34 -18.08
C GLY A 106 -13.08 -4.89 -19.45
N THR A 107 -12.40 -5.78 -20.15
CA THR A 107 -11.81 -5.56 -21.48
C THR A 107 -11.75 -6.89 -22.24
N ASN A 108 -11.15 -6.91 -23.44
CA ASN A 108 -10.88 -8.12 -24.18
C ASN A 108 -9.39 -8.51 -24.13
N ASN A 109 -9.05 -9.65 -24.71
CA ASN A 109 -7.73 -10.24 -24.64
C ASN A 109 -6.80 -9.91 -25.82
N ASP A 110 -7.10 -8.87 -26.62
CA ASP A 110 -6.23 -8.45 -27.73
C ASP A 110 -4.90 -7.82 -27.25
N ASN A 111 -4.72 -7.67 -25.94
CA ASN A 111 -3.44 -7.41 -25.28
C ASN A 111 -3.21 -8.49 -24.20
N PRO A 112 -2.79 -9.71 -24.61
CA PRO A 112 -2.72 -10.86 -23.71
C PRO A 112 -1.63 -10.64 -22.66
N ARG A 113 -1.97 -10.99 -21.41
CA ARG A 113 -1.08 -10.91 -20.25
C ARG A 113 -0.67 -12.28 -19.71
N ASP A 114 -1.27 -13.32 -20.28
CA ASP A 114 -1.02 -14.72 -19.96
C ASP A 114 -0.80 -15.47 -21.27
N GLU A 115 0.39 -16.04 -21.42
CA GLU A 115 0.83 -16.74 -22.64
C GLU A 115 0.04 -18.02 -22.90
N ASP A 116 -0.53 -18.63 -21.85
CA ASP A 116 -1.32 -19.86 -21.96
C ASP A 116 -2.75 -19.57 -22.44
N HIS A 117 -3.19 -18.30 -22.33
CA HIS A 117 -4.55 -17.87 -22.64
C HIS A 117 -4.58 -16.87 -23.78
N LYS A 118 -4.37 -17.37 -25.00
CA LYS A 118 -4.47 -16.59 -26.25
C LYS A 118 -5.88 -16.63 -26.85
N GLY A 119 -6.12 -15.74 -27.83
CA GLY A 119 -7.37 -15.65 -28.59
C GLY A 119 -8.44 -14.80 -27.92
N ASP A 120 -9.61 -14.74 -28.57
CA ASP A 120 -10.74 -13.92 -28.14
C ASP A 120 -11.35 -14.41 -26.82
N ARG A 121 -11.34 -13.54 -25.81
CA ARG A 121 -11.73 -13.80 -24.43
C ARG A 121 -12.23 -12.53 -23.77
N GLY A 122 -13.19 -12.66 -22.87
CA GLY A 122 -13.54 -11.62 -21.92
C GLY A 122 -12.52 -11.57 -20.80
N ILE A 123 -12.00 -10.39 -20.48
CA ILE A 123 -10.98 -10.18 -19.44
C ILE A 123 -11.49 -9.20 -18.41
N LEU A 124 -11.30 -9.51 -17.13
CA LEU A 124 -11.53 -8.59 -16.02
C LEU A 124 -10.18 -8.36 -15.38
N LEU A 125 -9.67 -7.15 -15.54
CA LEU A 125 -8.42 -6.74 -14.92
C LEU A 125 -8.71 -6.24 -13.51
N CYS A 126 -7.84 -6.60 -12.58
CA CYS A 126 -7.72 -5.95 -11.29
C CYS A 126 -6.33 -5.32 -11.19
N LEU A 127 -6.30 -4.00 -11.05
CA LEU A 127 -5.10 -3.19 -11.05
C LEU A 127 -4.93 -2.52 -9.68
N ASN A 128 -3.70 -2.28 -9.25
CA ASN A 128 -3.43 -1.46 -8.08
C ASN A 128 -3.75 0.01 -8.40
N GLU A 129 -4.56 0.66 -7.56
CA GLU A 129 -4.92 2.08 -7.73
C GLU A 129 -3.72 3.03 -7.58
N ALA A 130 -2.69 2.58 -6.85
CA ALA A 130 -1.48 3.35 -6.61
C ALA A 130 -0.69 3.64 -7.89
N ASP A 131 -0.51 2.62 -8.73
CA ASP A 131 0.45 2.64 -9.85
C ASP A 131 -0.05 1.96 -11.14
N GLY A 132 -1.25 1.39 -11.15
CA GLY A 132 -1.81 0.67 -12.29
C GLY A 132 -1.22 -0.74 -12.51
N SER A 133 -0.36 -1.22 -11.61
CA SER A 133 0.23 -2.57 -11.76
C SER A 133 -0.83 -3.65 -11.68
N LEU A 134 -0.70 -4.68 -12.52
CA LEU A 134 -1.63 -5.81 -12.53
C LEU A 134 -1.55 -6.61 -11.23
N CYS A 135 -2.68 -6.75 -10.54
CA CYS A 135 -2.80 -7.63 -9.37
C CYS A 135 -3.15 -9.05 -9.80
N TRP A 136 -4.24 -9.17 -10.56
CA TRP A 136 -4.75 -10.41 -11.10
C TRP A 136 -5.65 -10.10 -12.29
N GLN A 137 -5.97 -11.13 -13.06
CA GLN A 137 -6.99 -11.06 -14.10
C GLN A 137 -7.90 -12.29 -14.03
N LEU A 138 -9.17 -12.10 -14.34
CA LEU A 138 -10.09 -13.20 -14.63
C LEU A 138 -10.24 -13.30 -16.15
N ILE A 139 -10.18 -14.54 -16.64
CA ILE A 139 -10.20 -14.87 -18.05
C ILE A 139 -11.44 -15.72 -18.33
N ALA A 140 -12.35 -15.22 -19.16
CA ALA A 140 -13.56 -15.90 -19.57
C ALA A 140 -13.46 -16.31 -21.04
N PRO A 141 -13.50 -17.62 -21.38
CA PRO A 141 -13.54 -18.06 -22.76
C PRO A 141 -14.85 -17.63 -23.43
N LYS A 142 -14.77 -17.36 -24.74
CA LYS A 142 -15.93 -17.06 -25.58
C LYS A 142 -16.69 -18.33 -25.95
N LEU A 143 -17.99 -18.19 -26.21
CA LEU A 143 -18.76 -19.24 -26.88
C LEU A 143 -18.35 -19.34 -28.36
N SER A 144 -18.03 -20.56 -28.83
CA SER A 144 -17.52 -20.79 -30.19
C SER A 144 -18.60 -21.07 -31.24
N ASP A 145 -19.82 -21.40 -30.81
CA ASP A 145 -20.81 -22.00 -31.70
C ASP A 145 -21.53 -20.96 -32.58
N ASP A 146 -21.71 -19.73 -32.08
CA ASP A 146 -22.44 -18.66 -32.76
C ASP A 146 -22.00 -17.29 -32.25
N ILE A 147 -21.52 -16.44 -33.17
CA ILE A 147 -21.03 -15.09 -32.90
C ILE A 147 -22.11 -14.15 -32.35
N TYR A 148 -23.39 -14.44 -32.59
CA TYR A 148 -24.48 -13.62 -32.08
C TYR A 148 -24.82 -13.94 -30.62
N LYS A 149 -24.41 -15.12 -30.12
CA LYS A 149 -24.51 -15.47 -28.70
C LYS A 149 -23.39 -14.82 -27.89
N ASP A 150 -22.24 -14.61 -28.52
CA ASP A 150 -21.08 -14.00 -27.89
C ASP A 150 -20.28 -13.19 -28.92
N TRP A 151 -20.47 -11.86 -28.88
CA TRP A 151 -19.97 -10.97 -29.92
C TRP A 151 -18.44 -10.98 -29.99
N PRO A 152 -17.85 -11.10 -31.20
CA PRO A 152 -16.41 -11.15 -31.36
C PRO A 152 -15.71 -9.94 -30.75
N ARG A 153 -14.66 -10.23 -29.97
CA ARG A 153 -13.82 -9.27 -29.26
C ARG A 153 -14.56 -8.41 -28.22
N ALA A 154 -15.83 -8.67 -27.92
CA ALA A 154 -16.50 -7.97 -26.84
C ALA A 154 -15.84 -8.35 -25.50
N GLY A 155 -15.40 -7.35 -24.74
CA GLY A 155 -14.90 -7.55 -23.39
C GLY A 155 -16.02 -7.85 -22.39
N MET A 156 -15.65 -8.04 -21.13
CA MET A 156 -16.65 -7.99 -20.05
C MET A 156 -17.13 -6.54 -19.87
N CYS A 157 -18.44 -6.31 -19.90
CA CYS A 157 -19.01 -4.95 -19.90
C CYS A 157 -19.40 -4.44 -18.50
N SER A 158 -19.59 -5.35 -17.54
CA SER A 158 -20.09 -5.02 -16.19
C SER A 158 -19.28 -5.80 -15.14
N PRO A 159 -18.19 -5.22 -14.63
CA PRO A 159 -17.39 -5.78 -13.54
C PRO A 159 -18.04 -5.61 -12.16
#